data_AF-T5AEH2-F1
#
_entry.id   AF-T5AEH2-F1
#
_cell.length_a   1.000
_cell.length_b   1.000
_cell.length_c   1.000
_cell.angle_alpha   90.00
_cell.angle_beta   90.00
_cell.angle_gamma   90.00
#
_symmetry.space_group_name_H-M   'P 1'
#
loop_
_entity.id
_entity.type
_entity.pdbx_description
1 polymer ?
#
loop_
_entity_poly.entity_id
_entity_poly.type
_entity_poly.pdbx_seq_one_letter_code
_entity_poly.pdbx_strand_id
1 'polypeptide(L)'
;MAESSRDEGRGGRLFLAGPQVTRWSRRRLSRLRRLQRSLREKARFAFLVDALAKLPDLQPELERLGAADAVAGLVDWTCKRTSARPWLEHGLGDVVAVQGLGVGFLLAAVLSTARAEEQYEGSVANSVRLARCVGVVVDAGAGALPPRARITAVSMRCRTASDRASLDACLDLFPEVRFPPLDSARTLRTEKTHVSCIYDAGALTATLPYRSLEALMDLVEGEGVQPAKRRKPPPPTALHGRCQGHHLWQLERHGDGGDSIESSSK
;
A
#
# COMPACT_ATOMS: atom_id res chain seq x y z
N MET A 1 -55.36 7.64 -1.85
CA MET A 1 -54.28 7.57 -0.84
C MET A 1 -52.99 7.36 -1.60
N ALA A 2 -51.98 8.21 -1.38
CA ALA A 2 -50.66 8.03 -1.99
C ALA A 2 -49.69 7.55 -0.90
N GLU A 3 -49.22 6.32 -1.01
CA GLU A 3 -48.16 5.81 -0.13
C GLU A 3 -46.85 6.49 -0.53
N SER A 4 -46.53 7.56 0.20
CA SER A 4 -45.21 8.19 0.15
C SER A 4 -44.21 7.23 0.79
N SER A 5 -43.66 6.33 -0.03
CA SER A 5 -42.54 5.48 0.35
C SER A 5 -41.35 6.38 0.69
N ARG A 6 -41.15 6.61 1.99
CA ARG A 6 -39.92 7.20 2.50
C ARG A 6 -38.79 6.22 2.20
N ASP A 7 -38.08 6.49 1.12
CA ASP A 7 -36.80 5.85 0.84
C ASP A 7 -35.83 6.30 1.95
N GLU A 8 -35.76 5.50 3.02
CA GLU A 8 -34.86 5.73 4.14
C GLU A 8 -33.43 5.62 3.63
N GLY A 9 -32.85 6.77 3.29
CA GLY A 9 -31.62 6.90 2.52
C GLY A 9 -30.49 6.02 3.05
N ARG A 10 -30.36 4.82 2.47
CA ARG A 10 -29.27 3.89 2.73
C ARG A 10 -28.01 4.49 2.15
N GLY A 11 -27.27 5.20 3.01
CA GLY A 11 -26.02 5.84 2.66
C GLY A 11 -25.10 4.86 1.94
N GLY A 12 -24.74 5.20 0.70
CA GLY A 12 -23.90 4.38 -0.15
C GLY A 12 -22.57 4.07 0.54
N ARG A 13 -22.19 2.79 0.52
CA ARG A 13 -20.98 2.28 1.16
C ARG A 13 -19.78 2.46 0.23
N LEU A 14 -18.68 2.97 0.77
CA LEU A 14 -17.40 3.07 0.08
C LEU A 14 -16.51 1.90 0.48
N PHE A 15 -16.05 1.13 -0.50
CA PHE A 15 -15.04 0.11 -0.27
C PHE A 15 -13.62 0.70 -0.46
N LEU A 16 -12.75 0.50 0.53
CA LEU A 16 -11.36 1.00 0.53
C LEU A 16 -10.34 -0.15 0.59
N ALA A 17 -9.51 -0.27 -0.45
CA ALA A 17 -8.32 -1.13 -0.47
C ALA A 17 -7.05 -0.33 -0.14
N GLY A 18 -6.45 -0.62 1.01
CA GLY A 18 -5.24 0.08 1.47
C GLY A 18 -3.95 -0.30 0.72
N PRO A 19 -2.88 0.50 0.88
CA PRO A 19 -1.56 0.24 0.29
C PRO A 19 -0.83 -0.91 1.00
N GLN A 20 0.34 -1.28 0.47
CA GLN A 20 1.17 -2.35 1.02
C GLN A 20 1.54 -2.10 2.49
N VAL A 21 1.32 -3.11 3.32
CA VAL A 21 1.81 -3.12 4.70
C VAL A 21 3.29 -3.51 4.69
N THR A 22 4.16 -2.49 4.75
CA THR A 22 5.64 -2.64 4.64
C THR A 22 6.28 -3.42 5.79
N ARG A 23 5.59 -3.59 6.93
CA ARG A 23 6.10 -4.30 8.11
C ARG A 23 5.16 -5.42 8.58
N TRP A 24 5.57 -6.65 8.28
CA TRP A 24 4.97 -7.89 8.79
C TRP A 24 5.63 -8.29 10.11
N SER A 25 5.02 -7.92 11.24
CA SER A 25 5.46 -8.45 12.54
C SER A 25 5.25 -9.97 12.63
N ARG A 26 5.97 -10.67 13.52
CA ARG A 26 5.76 -12.11 13.77
C ARG A 26 4.28 -12.46 14.01
N ARG A 27 3.51 -11.57 14.65
CA ARG A 27 2.06 -11.69 14.87
C ARG A 27 1.21 -11.51 13.60
N ARG A 28 1.64 -10.68 12.64
CA ARG A 28 1.01 -10.59 11.31
C ARG A 28 1.37 -11.80 10.45
N LEU A 29 2.62 -12.24 10.48
CA LEU A 29 3.07 -13.48 9.79
C LEU A 29 2.34 -14.73 10.31
N SER A 30 2.12 -14.86 11.62
CA SER A 30 1.37 -16.01 12.17
C SER A 30 -0.12 -15.98 11.79
N ARG A 31 -0.73 -14.79 11.66
CA ARG A 31 -2.06 -14.63 11.05
C ARG A 31 -2.05 -15.05 9.58
N LEU A 32 -1.06 -14.61 8.80
CA LEU A 32 -0.90 -15.01 7.39
C LEU A 32 -0.71 -16.53 7.25
N ARG A 33 0.02 -17.19 8.14
CA ARG A 33 0.16 -18.66 8.14
C ARG A 33 -1.15 -19.39 8.45
N ARG A 34 -1.94 -18.90 9.42
CA ARG A 34 -3.31 -19.41 9.65
C ARG A 34 -4.20 -19.20 8.41
N LEU A 35 -3.94 -18.12 7.67
CA LEU A 35 -4.67 -17.79 6.46
C LEU A 35 -4.29 -18.69 5.28
N GLN A 36 -3.00 -18.90 5.04
CA GLN A 36 -2.49 -19.88 4.06
C GLN A 36 -3.03 -21.28 4.33
N ARG A 37 -3.19 -21.64 5.61
CA ARG A 37 -3.87 -22.88 5.99
C ARG A 37 -5.36 -22.85 5.62
N SER A 38 -6.12 -21.82 6.00
CA SER A 38 -7.53 -21.68 5.62
C SER A 38 -7.77 -21.50 4.11
N LEU A 39 -6.77 -21.08 3.33
CA LEU A 39 -6.80 -21.07 1.86
C LEU A 39 -6.71 -22.50 1.30
N ARG A 40 -5.82 -23.34 1.86
CA ARG A 40 -5.64 -24.73 1.45
C ARG A 40 -6.80 -25.64 1.88
N GLU A 41 -7.38 -25.39 3.05
CA GLU A 41 -8.47 -26.19 3.63
C GLU A 41 -9.85 -25.92 2.99
N LYS A 42 -9.99 -24.86 2.16
CA LYS A 42 -11.30 -24.45 1.60
C LYS A 42 -11.26 -24.42 0.08
N ALA A 43 -12.01 -25.33 -0.54
CA ALA A 43 -12.12 -25.46 -2.00
C ALA A 43 -12.43 -24.14 -2.74
N ARG A 44 -13.23 -23.24 -2.13
CA ARG A 44 -13.54 -21.88 -2.65
C ARG A 44 -12.33 -20.96 -2.87
N PHE A 45 -11.13 -21.38 -2.50
CA PHE A 45 -9.88 -20.65 -2.72
C PHE A 45 -8.89 -21.45 -3.58
N ALA A 46 -9.33 -22.54 -4.22
CA ALA A 46 -8.50 -23.33 -5.12
C ALA A 46 -7.91 -22.47 -6.25
N PHE A 47 -8.68 -21.52 -6.80
CA PHE A 47 -8.19 -20.57 -7.81
C PHE A 47 -7.01 -19.70 -7.31
N LEU A 48 -7.01 -19.31 -6.04
CA LEU A 48 -5.87 -18.60 -5.43
C LEU A 48 -4.68 -19.54 -5.28
N VAL A 49 -4.89 -20.78 -4.82
CA VAL A 49 -3.80 -21.76 -4.67
C VAL A 49 -3.18 -22.09 -6.03
N ASP A 50 -3.98 -22.26 -7.08
CA ASP A 50 -3.54 -22.44 -8.47
C ASP A 50 -2.79 -21.20 -9.00
N ALA A 51 -3.35 -20.00 -8.81
CA ALA A 51 -2.70 -18.76 -9.22
C ALA A 51 -1.33 -18.56 -8.56
N LEU A 52 -1.20 -18.98 -7.29
CA LEU A 52 0.06 -18.97 -6.53
C LEU A 52 1.02 -20.08 -6.96
N ALA A 53 0.51 -21.28 -7.24
CA ALA A 53 1.29 -22.42 -7.71
C ALA A 53 1.89 -22.19 -9.11
N LYS A 54 1.28 -21.32 -9.91
CA LYS A 54 1.76 -20.87 -11.23
C LYS A 54 2.70 -19.65 -11.19
N LEU A 55 2.99 -19.08 -10.01
CA LEU A 55 3.99 -18.00 -9.90
C LEU A 55 5.43 -18.48 -10.15
N PRO A 56 5.86 -19.68 -9.72
CA PRO A 56 7.12 -20.28 -10.15
C PRO A 56 7.24 -20.45 -11.67
N ASP A 57 6.15 -20.73 -12.41
CA ASP A 57 6.21 -20.83 -13.87
C ASP A 57 6.49 -19.47 -14.54
N LEU A 58 6.11 -18.37 -13.87
CA LEU A 58 6.47 -17.01 -14.25
C LEU A 58 7.88 -16.63 -13.76
N GLN A 59 8.48 -17.37 -12.83
CA GLN A 59 9.77 -17.02 -12.23
C GLN A 59 10.91 -17.01 -13.27
N PRO A 60 11.07 -17.95 -14.23
CA PRO A 60 12.08 -17.85 -15.27
C PRO A 60 11.96 -16.60 -16.16
N GLU A 61 10.75 -16.22 -16.55
CA GLU A 61 10.53 -14.98 -17.32
C GLU A 61 10.75 -13.73 -16.46
N LEU A 62 10.37 -13.77 -15.18
CA LEU A 62 10.64 -12.70 -14.22
C LEU A 62 12.11 -12.63 -13.80
N GLU A 63 12.89 -13.69 -13.92
CA GLU A 63 14.34 -13.71 -13.72
C GLU A 63 15.07 -13.21 -14.96
N ARG A 64 14.59 -13.58 -16.17
CA ARG A 64 15.01 -13.00 -17.45
C ARG A 64 14.73 -11.48 -17.53
N LEU A 65 13.73 -11.00 -16.78
CA LEU A 65 13.37 -9.59 -16.64
C LEU A 65 13.82 -8.94 -15.31
N GLY A 66 14.33 -9.74 -14.37
CA GLY A 66 14.81 -9.38 -13.03
C GLY A 66 13.76 -9.27 -11.89
N ALA A 67 13.78 -10.27 -10.96
CA ALA A 67 13.50 -10.24 -9.49
C ALA A 67 12.21 -10.86 -8.88
N ALA A 68 11.92 -10.55 -7.59
CA ALA A 68 10.85 -11.05 -6.69
C ALA A 68 10.77 -10.15 -5.42
N ASP A 69 9.66 -9.91 -4.68
CA ASP A 69 8.32 -10.55 -4.57
C ASP A 69 7.19 -9.56 -4.13
N ALA A 70 5.89 -9.94 -4.19
CA ALA A 70 4.77 -9.08 -3.70
C ALA A 70 3.45 -9.80 -3.30
N VAL A 71 3.45 -11.12 -3.07
CA VAL A 71 2.21 -11.92 -2.97
C VAL A 71 1.34 -11.68 -1.72
N ALA A 72 1.95 -11.35 -0.58
CA ALA A 72 1.31 -11.52 0.74
C ALA A 72 0.16 -10.55 1.07
N GLY A 73 0.10 -9.38 0.43
CA GLY A 73 -0.86 -8.32 0.78
C GLY A 73 -2.29 -8.61 0.34
N LEU A 74 -2.46 -9.14 -0.87
CA LEU A 74 -3.77 -9.39 -1.48
C LEU A 74 -4.52 -10.51 -0.72
N VAL A 75 -3.79 -11.55 -0.31
CA VAL A 75 -4.29 -12.72 0.45
C VAL A 75 -4.90 -12.36 1.82
N ASP A 76 -4.25 -11.47 2.59
CA ASP A 76 -4.74 -11.04 3.92
C ASP A 76 -6.06 -10.26 3.84
N TRP A 77 -6.37 -9.69 2.68
CA TRP A 77 -7.64 -9.04 2.42
C TRP A 77 -8.73 -10.03 1.98
N THR A 78 -8.48 -10.90 0.97
CA THR A 78 -9.52 -11.78 0.39
C THR A 78 -10.19 -12.62 1.47
N CYS A 79 -9.40 -13.08 2.44
CA CYS A 79 -9.89 -13.97 3.48
C CYS A 79 -10.60 -13.27 4.66
N LYS A 80 -10.50 -11.93 4.78
CA LYS A 80 -11.11 -11.18 5.90
C LYS A 80 -12.51 -10.66 5.62
N ARG A 81 -12.97 -10.67 4.36
CA ARG A 81 -14.27 -10.06 3.98
C ARG A 81 -15.13 -10.83 2.96
N THR A 82 -14.75 -12.01 2.48
CA THR A 82 -15.65 -12.82 1.64
C THR A 82 -16.73 -13.52 2.48
N SER A 83 -17.82 -12.79 2.73
CA SER A 83 -19.11 -13.28 3.20
C SER A 83 -20.29 -12.48 2.57
N ALA A 84 -20.77 -12.97 1.42
CA ALA A 84 -22.13 -12.95 0.78
C ALA A 84 -22.52 -11.85 -0.26
N ARG A 85 -23.40 -12.03 -1.36
CA ARG A 85 -23.33 -12.18 -2.95
C ARG A 85 -24.30 -13.19 -3.55
N PRO A 86 -25.20 -13.77 -2.77
CA PRO A 86 -24.78 -15.03 -2.15
C PRO A 86 -23.30 -15.20 -1.68
N TRP A 87 -22.27 -14.80 -2.46
CA TRP A 87 -20.81 -14.57 -2.24
C TRP A 87 -20.18 -13.13 -1.90
N LEU A 88 -20.54 -11.94 -2.48
CA LEU A 88 -20.13 -10.51 -2.20
C LEU A 88 -21.14 -9.24 -2.40
N GLU A 89 -22.40 -9.17 -1.86
CA GLU A 89 -23.56 -8.18 -1.84
C GLU A 89 -24.56 -8.40 -0.66
N HIS A 90 -24.95 -9.63 -0.26
CA HIS A 90 -25.72 -9.81 1.02
C HIS A 90 -25.00 -9.11 2.19
N GLY A 91 -23.68 -8.86 2.05
CA GLY A 91 -22.91 -7.93 2.86
C GLY A 91 -22.40 -6.64 2.18
N LEU A 92 -22.69 -6.33 0.90
CA LEU A 92 -22.19 -5.16 0.14
C LEU A 92 -23.20 -4.53 -0.87
N GLY A 93 -24.50 -4.82 -0.79
CA GLY A 93 -25.53 -4.37 -1.76
C GLY A 93 -25.75 -2.86 -1.87
N ASP A 94 -25.10 -2.05 -1.03
CA ASP A 94 -25.09 -0.59 -1.14
C ASP A 94 -23.68 -0.04 -1.47
N VAL A 95 -22.71 -0.87 -1.90
CA VAL A 95 -21.38 -0.39 -2.28
C VAL A 95 -21.45 0.36 -3.61
N VAL A 96 -21.60 1.68 -3.51
CA VAL A 96 -21.68 2.61 -4.65
C VAL A 96 -20.31 2.92 -5.26
N ALA A 97 -19.23 2.72 -4.52
CA ALA A 97 -17.89 3.09 -4.94
C ALA A 97 -16.81 2.18 -4.35
N VAL A 98 -15.72 2.02 -5.11
CA VAL A 98 -14.55 1.21 -4.77
C VAL A 98 -13.31 2.05 -5.05
N GLN A 99 -12.45 2.24 -4.05
CA GLN A 99 -11.20 3.00 -4.18
C GLN A 99 -10.04 2.16 -3.64
N GLY A 100 -8.89 2.22 -4.32
CA GLY A 100 -7.69 1.50 -3.93
C GLY A 100 -6.45 2.38 -4.01
N LEU A 101 -5.54 2.21 -3.04
CA LEU A 101 -4.30 2.97 -2.94
C LEU A 101 -3.09 2.04 -3.05
N GLY A 102 -2.07 2.43 -3.83
CA GLY A 102 -0.90 1.57 -4.10
C GLY A 102 -1.32 0.21 -4.67
N VAL A 103 -0.79 -0.89 -4.13
CA VAL A 103 -1.19 -2.26 -4.53
C VAL A 103 -2.68 -2.54 -4.32
N GLY A 104 -3.36 -1.80 -3.43
CA GLY A 104 -4.82 -1.86 -3.26
C GLY A 104 -5.62 -1.44 -4.49
N PHE A 105 -5.02 -0.65 -5.41
CA PHE A 105 -5.64 -0.30 -6.69
C PHE A 105 -5.97 -1.53 -7.53
N LEU A 106 -5.08 -2.54 -7.58
CA LEU A 106 -5.31 -3.76 -8.35
C LEU A 106 -6.61 -4.45 -7.90
N LEU A 107 -6.80 -4.57 -6.59
CA LEU A 107 -8.03 -5.11 -6.02
C LEU A 107 -9.25 -4.23 -6.28
N ALA A 108 -9.11 -2.91 -6.19
CA ALA A 108 -10.21 -2.00 -6.50
C ALA A 108 -10.67 -2.13 -7.96
N ALA A 109 -9.72 -2.30 -8.90
CA ALA A 109 -10.02 -2.58 -10.30
C ALA A 109 -10.78 -3.91 -10.46
N VAL A 110 -10.34 -5.00 -9.80
CA VAL A 110 -11.06 -6.28 -9.79
C VAL A 110 -12.51 -6.13 -9.33
N LEU A 111 -12.72 -5.49 -8.19
CA LEU A 111 -14.06 -5.30 -7.61
C LEU A 111 -14.95 -4.37 -8.44
N SER A 112 -14.37 -3.50 -9.27
CA SER A 112 -15.11 -2.60 -10.16
C SER A 112 -15.43 -3.22 -11.53
N THR A 113 -14.69 -4.25 -11.94
CA THR A 113 -14.79 -4.84 -13.30
C THR A 113 -15.47 -6.20 -13.34
N ALA A 114 -15.35 -7.01 -12.29
CA ALA A 114 -15.93 -8.35 -12.25
C ALA A 114 -17.46 -8.31 -12.11
N ARG A 115 -18.18 -8.91 -13.07
CA ARG A 115 -19.65 -9.01 -13.08
C ARG A 115 -20.18 -10.40 -12.72
N ALA A 116 -19.30 -11.40 -12.66
CA ALA A 116 -19.59 -12.80 -12.32
C ALA A 116 -18.48 -13.37 -11.42
N GLU A 117 -18.73 -14.52 -10.78
CA GLU A 117 -17.80 -15.13 -9.82
C GLU A 117 -16.51 -15.60 -10.52
N GLU A 118 -16.63 -16.24 -11.69
CA GLU A 118 -15.51 -16.71 -12.50
C GLU A 118 -14.64 -15.55 -13.01
N GLN A 119 -15.27 -14.43 -13.36
CA GLN A 119 -14.56 -13.19 -13.72
C GLN A 119 -13.82 -12.61 -12.52
N TYR A 120 -14.43 -12.64 -11.34
CA TYR A 120 -13.78 -12.20 -10.10
C TYR A 120 -12.57 -13.08 -9.77
N GLU A 121 -12.71 -14.40 -9.77
CA GLU A 121 -11.62 -15.33 -9.50
C GLU A 121 -10.44 -15.13 -10.48
N GLY A 122 -10.73 -15.07 -11.78
CA GLY A 122 -9.73 -14.82 -12.82
C GLY A 122 -9.05 -13.45 -12.67
N SER A 123 -9.79 -12.39 -12.38
CA SER A 123 -9.25 -11.05 -12.18
C SER A 123 -8.47 -10.90 -10.87
N VAL A 124 -8.86 -11.58 -9.80
CA VAL A 124 -8.06 -11.69 -8.56
C VAL A 124 -6.75 -12.44 -8.86
N ALA A 125 -6.80 -13.59 -9.53
CA ALA A 125 -5.61 -14.36 -9.90
C ALA A 125 -4.62 -13.54 -10.74
N ASN A 126 -5.12 -12.82 -11.74
CA ASN A 126 -4.31 -11.91 -12.53
C ASN A 126 -3.78 -10.73 -11.71
N SER A 127 -4.53 -10.21 -10.74
CA SER A 127 -4.04 -9.18 -9.82
C SER A 127 -2.96 -9.67 -8.86
N VAL A 128 -2.99 -10.94 -8.43
CA VAL A 128 -1.90 -11.57 -7.67
C VAL A 128 -0.63 -11.62 -8.53
N ARG A 129 -0.76 -12.05 -9.79
CA ARG A 129 0.36 -12.11 -10.75
C ARG A 129 0.93 -10.72 -11.02
N LEU A 130 0.09 -9.74 -11.35
CA LEU A 130 0.50 -8.34 -11.56
C LEU A 130 1.15 -7.74 -10.32
N ALA A 131 0.59 -7.97 -9.12
CA ALA A 131 1.23 -7.55 -7.88
C ALA A 131 2.63 -8.13 -7.76
N ARG A 132 2.79 -9.45 -7.98
CA ARG A 132 4.11 -10.11 -8.00
C ARG A 132 5.05 -9.44 -9.00
N CYS A 133 4.65 -9.21 -10.24
CA CYS A 133 5.44 -8.52 -11.27
C CYS A 133 5.82 -7.07 -10.90
N VAL A 134 5.01 -6.35 -10.13
CA VAL A 134 5.37 -5.03 -9.62
C VAL A 134 6.41 -5.14 -8.49
N GLY A 135 6.20 -6.05 -7.54
CA GLY A 135 7.16 -6.28 -6.44
C GLY A 135 8.54 -6.71 -6.94
N VAL A 136 8.56 -7.60 -7.94
CA VAL A 136 9.73 -7.94 -8.77
C VAL A 136 10.49 -6.69 -9.18
N VAL A 137 9.90 -5.82 -10.00
CA VAL A 137 10.60 -4.64 -10.56
C VAL A 137 11.08 -3.67 -9.48
N VAL A 138 10.34 -3.53 -8.38
CA VAL A 138 10.73 -2.71 -7.22
C VAL A 138 11.94 -3.30 -6.49
N ASP A 139 11.90 -4.60 -6.17
CA ASP A 139 12.98 -5.29 -5.46
C ASP A 139 14.25 -5.43 -6.33
N ALA A 140 14.12 -5.54 -7.66
CA ALA A 140 15.23 -5.44 -8.61
C ALA A 140 15.96 -4.09 -8.48
N GLY A 141 15.21 -2.99 -8.53
CA GLY A 141 15.74 -1.63 -8.38
C GLY A 141 16.41 -1.44 -7.01
N ALA A 142 15.74 -1.84 -5.94
CA ALA A 142 16.30 -1.76 -4.59
C ALA A 142 17.53 -2.66 -4.37
N GLY A 143 17.62 -3.79 -5.08
CA GLY A 143 18.74 -4.73 -5.05
C GLY A 143 19.98 -4.20 -5.76
N ALA A 144 19.82 -3.60 -6.94
CA ALA A 144 20.90 -3.03 -7.75
C ALA A 144 21.57 -1.81 -7.10
N LEU A 145 20.84 -1.07 -6.25
CA LEU A 145 21.36 0.11 -5.57
C LEU A 145 22.18 -0.24 -4.33
N PRO A 146 23.35 0.41 -4.10
CA PRO A 146 24.08 0.27 -2.83
C PRO A 146 23.23 0.77 -1.65
N PRO A 147 23.43 0.28 -0.41
CA PRO A 147 22.52 0.55 0.71
C PRO A 147 22.22 2.03 1.00
N ARG A 148 23.17 2.94 0.75
CA ARG A 148 22.98 4.40 0.89
C ARG A 148 22.20 5.04 -0.27
N ALA A 149 22.14 4.39 -1.42
CA ALA A 149 21.42 4.83 -2.60
C ALA A 149 19.98 4.33 -2.65
N ARG A 150 19.66 3.22 -1.95
CA ARG A 150 18.30 2.68 -1.88
C ARG A 150 17.27 3.76 -1.61
N ILE A 151 16.20 3.75 -2.38
CA ILE A 151 15.05 4.61 -2.18
C ILE A 151 14.48 4.40 -0.76
N THR A 152 13.84 5.41 -0.20
CA THR A 152 12.98 5.31 0.98
C THR A 152 11.76 6.21 0.79
N ALA A 153 10.66 5.85 1.46
CA ALA A 153 9.42 6.60 1.44
C ALA A 153 9.15 7.17 2.84
N VAL A 154 8.84 8.46 2.94
CA VAL A 154 8.63 9.19 4.20
C VAL A 154 7.29 9.87 4.18
N SER A 155 6.46 9.61 5.19
CA SER A 155 5.17 10.29 5.34
C SER A 155 5.33 11.55 6.19
N MET A 156 4.81 12.66 5.69
CA MET A 156 4.94 13.99 6.28
C MET A 156 3.54 14.60 6.45
N ARG A 157 3.37 15.46 7.46
CA ARG A 157 2.10 16.11 7.74
C ARG A 157 2.25 17.63 7.83
N CYS A 158 1.87 18.30 6.77
CA CYS A 158 1.63 19.74 6.70
C CYS A 158 0.32 20.04 7.46
N ARG A 159 0.33 21.06 8.32
CA ARG A 159 -0.85 21.59 9.01
C ARG A 159 -1.44 22.80 8.30
N THR A 160 -0.60 23.56 7.60
CA THR A 160 -0.99 24.75 6.83
C THR A 160 -0.55 24.65 5.37
N ALA A 161 -1.06 25.56 4.52
CA ALA A 161 -0.57 25.73 3.16
C ALA A 161 0.89 26.22 3.11
N SER A 162 1.36 26.95 4.15
CA SER A 162 2.75 27.39 4.26
C SER A 162 3.67 26.19 4.52
N ASP A 163 3.30 25.30 5.44
CA ASP A 163 4.03 24.04 5.70
C ASP A 163 4.19 23.22 4.42
N ARG A 164 3.18 23.25 3.55
CA ARG A 164 3.19 22.55 2.26
C ARG A 164 4.15 23.21 1.27
N ALA A 165 4.14 24.54 1.17
CA ALA A 165 5.05 25.29 0.32
C ALA A 165 6.51 25.15 0.77
N SER A 166 6.80 25.27 2.07
CA SER A 166 8.14 25.00 2.63
C SER A 166 8.59 23.57 2.33
N LEU A 167 7.71 22.57 2.52
CA LEU A 167 8.06 21.18 2.20
C LEU A 167 8.34 20.97 0.71
N ASP A 168 7.53 21.50 -0.20
CA ASP A 168 7.78 21.38 -1.64
C ASP A 168 9.13 22.06 -2.02
N ALA A 169 9.44 23.22 -1.43
CA ALA A 169 10.74 23.88 -1.58
C ALA A 169 11.91 23.04 -1.02
N CYS A 170 11.75 22.42 0.16
CA CYS A 170 12.75 21.49 0.70
C CYS A 170 12.98 20.28 -0.22
N LEU A 171 11.94 19.74 -0.86
CA LEU A 171 12.06 18.60 -1.76
C LEU A 171 12.83 18.94 -3.05
N ASP A 172 12.69 20.17 -3.56
CA ASP A 172 13.46 20.64 -4.73
C ASP A 172 14.95 20.88 -4.44
N LEU A 173 15.36 21.05 -3.17
CA LEU A 173 16.78 21.08 -2.77
C LEU A 173 17.51 19.74 -2.89
N PHE A 174 16.81 18.65 -3.20
CA PHE A 174 17.39 17.32 -3.42
C PHE A 174 17.42 16.98 -4.91
N PRO A 175 18.47 17.43 -5.65
CA PRO A 175 18.57 17.23 -7.09
C PRO A 175 18.66 15.75 -7.47
N GLU A 176 18.38 15.50 -8.74
CA GLU A 176 18.43 14.16 -9.33
C GLU A 176 19.73 13.43 -9.04
N VAL A 177 19.63 12.27 -8.40
CA VAL A 177 20.75 11.36 -8.34
C VAL A 177 20.89 10.68 -9.69
N ARG A 178 21.91 11.09 -10.44
CA ARG A 178 22.42 10.33 -11.59
C ARG A 178 23.18 9.11 -11.08
N PHE A 179 22.61 7.94 -11.29
CA PHE A 179 23.35 6.69 -11.18
C PHE A 179 24.12 6.44 -12.49
N PRO A 180 25.35 5.90 -12.44
CA PRO A 180 26.01 5.43 -13.65
C PRO A 180 25.15 4.35 -14.30
N PRO A 181 25.05 4.31 -15.65
CA PRO A 181 24.27 3.28 -16.33
C PRO A 181 24.79 1.90 -15.98
N LEU A 182 23.87 1.00 -15.57
CA LEU A 182 24.23 -0.34 -15.10
C LEU A 182 24.73 -1.25 -16.24
N ASP A 183 24.37 -0.91 -17.48
CA ASP A 183 24.85 -1.48 -18.74
C ASP A 183 24.89 -0.38 -19.81
N SER A 184 25.85 -0.46 -20.75
CA SER A 184 26.12 0.54 -21.80
C SER A 184 24.97 0.81 -22.78
N ALA A 185 23.84 0.09 -22.67
CA ALA A 185 22.70 0.16 -23.57
C ALA A 185 21.39 0.66 -22.91
N ARG A 186 21.41 1.08 -21.63
CA ARG A 186 20.21 1.56 -20.92
C ARG A 186 20.33 3.02 -20.46
N THR A 187 19.24 3.75 -20.71
CA THR A 187 19.02 5.15 -20.32
C THR A 187 19.40 5.39 -18.86
N LEU A 188 20.11 6.48 -18.57
CA LEU A 188 20.36 6.92 -17.19
C LEU A 188 19.02 7.04 -16.45
N ARG A 189 18.84 6.25 -15.39
CA ARG A 189 17.76 6.49 -14.42
C ARG A 189 18.20 7.60 -13.48
N THR A 190 17.56 8.75 -13.62
CA THR A 190 17.61 9.82 -12.61
C THR A 190 16.57 9.52 -11.54
N GLU A 191 17.01 9.29 -10.31
CA GLU A 191 16.10 9.21 -9.18
C GLU A 191 15.99 10.60 -8.54
N LYS A 192 14.94 11.35 -8.93
CA LYS A 192 14.57 12.62 -8.28
C LYS A 192 13.79 12.34 -7.00
N THR A 193 14.05 13.12 -5.95
CA THR A 193 13.12 13.28 -4.84
C THR A 193 11.77 13.80 -5.35
N HIS A 194 10.68 13.14 -4.97
CA HIS A 194 9.33 13.50 -5.44
C HIS A 194 8.24 13.10 -4.44
N VAL A 195 7.08 13.76 -4.51
CA VAL A 195 5.87 13.31 -3.79
C VAL A 195 5.28 12.11 -4.52
N SER A 196 5.24 10.95 -3.87
CA SER A 196 4.77 9.69 -4.45
C SER A 196 3.34 9.31 -4.04
N CYS A 197 2.78 9.98 -3.03
CA CYS A 197 1.40 9.81 -2.60
C CYS A 197 0.90 11.07 -1.88
N ILE A 198 -0.34 11.47 -2.13
CA ILE A 198 -1.06 12.48 -1.35
C ILE A 198 -2.26 11.74 -0.74
N TYR A 199 -2.40 11.76 0.59
CA TYR A 199 -3.49 11.09 1.30
C TYR A 199 -4.67 12.04 1.54
N ASP A 200 -4.37 13.29 1.89
CA ASP A 200 -5.30 14.39 2.09
C ASP A 200 -4.55 15.73 1.90
N ALA A 201 -5.21 16.86 2.17
CA ALA A 201 -4.63 18.19 1.99
C ALA A 201 -3.38 18.46 2.87
N GLY A 202 -3.24 17.78 4.00
CA GLY A 202 -2.13 17.91 4.93
C GLY A 202 -1.16 16.70 4.94
N ALA A 203 -1.60 15.50 4.58
CA ALA A 203 -0.78 14.29 4.65
C ALA A 203 -0.30 13.82 3.28
N LEU A 204 1.02 13.63 3.14
CA LEU A 204 1.64 13.09 1.93
C LEU A 204 2.76 12.09 2.25
N THR A 205 3.23 11.37 1.23
CA THR A 205 4.50 10.64 1.26
C THR A 205 5.40 11.14 0.15
N ALA A 206 6.65 11.49 0.50
CA ALA A 206 7.72 11.71 -0.45
C ALA A 206 8.61 10.47 -0.57
N THR A 207 9.18 10.28 -1.75
CA THR A 207 10.09 9.19 -2.09
C THR A 207 11.44 9.79 -2.50
N LEU A 208 12.52 9.35 -1.87
CA LEU A 208 13.88 9.90 -2.02
C LEU A 208 14.96 8.85 -1.71
N PRO A 209 16.22 9.04 -2.15
CA PRO A 209 17.34 8.19 -1.74
C PRO A 209 17.57 8.22 -0.22
N TYR A 210 17.87 7.07 0.39
CA TYR A 210 18.00 6.93 1.85
C TYR A 210 19.11 7.83 2.45
N ARG A 211 20.21 8.08 1.72
CA ARG A 211 21.24 9.04 2.15
C ARG A 211 20.75 10.48 2.27
N SER A 212 19.69 10.84 1.56
CA SER A 212 19.08 12.18 1.59
C SER A 212 18.03 12.31 2.71
N LEU A 213 17.70 11.20 3.39
CA LEU A 213 16.67 11.17 4.42
C LEU A 213 16.98 12.11 5.60
N GLU A 214 18.20 12.06 6.13
CA GLU A 214 18.60 12.80 7.33
C GLU A 214 18.52 14.30 7.06
N ALA A 215 19.23 14.78 6.02
CA ALA A 215 19.19 16.17 5.58
C ALA A 215 17.77 16.67 5.23
N LEU A 216 16.89 15.83 4.65
CA LEU A 216 15.49 16.24 4.43
C LEU A 216 14.75 16.43 5.77
N MET A 217 14.94 15.54 6.74
CA MET A 217 14.29 15.68 8.05
C MET A 217 14.78 16.93 8.79
N ASP A 218 16.08 17.21 8.74
CA ASP A 218 16.67 18.39 9.40
C ASP A 218 16.12 19.70 8.80
N LEU A 219 16.01 19.79 7.47
CA LEU A 219 15.40 20.94 6.78
C LEU A 219 13.91 21.08 7.12
N VAL A 220 13.16 19.99 7.03
CA VAL A 220 11.70 19.96 7.27
C VAL A 220 11.38 20.30 8.74
N GLU A 221 12.20 19.85 9.70
CA GLU A 221 12.08 20.22 11.11
C GLU A 221 12.48 21.68 11.38
N GLY A 222 13.49 22.21 10.68
CA GLY A 222 13.86 23.64 10.71
C GLY A 222 12.75 24.57 10.19
N GLU A 223 12.00 24.14 9.18
CA GLU A 223 10.78 24.82 8.67
C GLU A 223 9.54 24.60 9.56
N GLY A 224 9.67 23.91 10.69
CA GLY A 224 8.56 23.63 11.62
C GLY A 224 7.56 22.56 11.14
N VAL A 225 7.80 21.94 9.99
CA VAL A 225 6.95 20.90 9.41
C VAL A 225 7.18 19.59 10.15
N GLN A 226 6.12 18.97 10.67
CA GLN A 226 6.29 17.77 11.50
C GLN A 226 6.32 16.49 10.65
N PRO A 227 7.42 15.71 10.63
CA PRO A 227 7.39 14.36 10.09
C PRO A 227 6.44 13.49 10.90
N ALA A 228 5.78 12.51 10.27
CA ALA A 228 4.91 11.59 10.99
C ALA A 228 5.72 10.88 12.11
N LYS A 229 5.18 10.81 13.34
CA LYS A 229 5.94 10.44 14.55
C LYS A 229 6.90 9.25 14.35
N ARG A 230 8.20 9.46 14.65
CA ARG A 230 9.24 8.42 14.71
C ARG A 230 8.89 7.33 15.72
N ARG A 231 8.21 6.27 15.27
CA ARG A 231 8.31 4.95 15.91
C ARG A 231 9.77 4.51 15.80
N LYS A 232 10.50 4.64 16.92
CA LYS A 232 11.93 4.31 17.07
C LYS A 232 12.26 3.01 16.30
N PRO A 233 13.22 3.02 15.37
CA PRO A 233 13.54 1.81 14.61
C PRO A 233 14.00 0.71 15.59
N PRO A 234 13.57 -0.55 15.39
CA PRO A 234 14.11 -1.65 16.18
C PRO A 234 15.62 -1.77 15.91
N PRO A 235 16.43 -2.18 16.91
CA PRO A 235 17.84 -2.40 16.69
C PRO A 235 18.07 -3.44 15.57
N PRO A 236 19.13 -3.30 14.76
CA PRO A 236 19.43 -4.20 13.66
C PRO A 236 19.64 -5.61 14.19
N THR A 237 18.63 -6.46 14.02
CA THR A 237 18.63 -7.83 14.54
C THR A 237 19.06 -8.78 13.43
N ALA A 238 20.09 -9.60 13.70
CA ALA A 238 20.63 -10.56 12.75
C ALA A 238 19.66 -11.74 12.53
N LEU A 239 18.76 -11.60 11.55
CA LEU A 239 17.93 -12.69 11.03
C LEU A 239 18.09 -12.76 9.50
N HIS A 240 18.58 -13.90 9.02
CA HIS A 240 18.65 -14.21 7.59
C HIS A 240 17.25 -14.38 7.02
N GLY A 241 16.97 -13.72 5.88
CA GLY A 241 15.64 -13.63 5.28
C GLY A 241 15.25 -12.17 5.00
N ARG A 242 15.96 -11.52 4.08
CA ARG A 242 15.77 -10.09 3.77
C ARG A 242 14.59 -9.87 2.82
N CYS A 243 13.44 -9.48 3.35
CA CYS A 243 12.58 -8.53 2.65
C CYS A 243 12.94 -7.13 3.20
N GLN A 244 13.79 -6.37 2.50
CA GLN A 244 14.05 -4.97 2.88
C GLN A 244 12.90 -4.06 2.43
N GLY A 245 11.73 -4.28 3.01
CA GLY A 245 10.57 -3.42 2.79
C GLY A 245 10.88 -1.98 3.19
N HIS A 246 10.86 -1.09 2.20
CA HIS A 246 11.05 0.34 2.35
C HIS A 246 10.20 0.87 3.51
N HIS A 247 10.79 1.71 4.35
CA HIS A 247 10.24 2.05 5.66
C HIS A 247 9.11 3.08 5.59
N LEU A 248 7.96 2.70 5.04
CA LEU A 248 6.76 3.53 5.09
C LEU A 248 6.21 3.62 6.53
N TRP A 249 5.75 4.81 6.86
CA TRP A 249 5.31 5.24 8.18
C TRP A 249 3.86 4.85 8.39
N GLN A 250 3.49 4.46 9.60
CA GLN A 250 2.13 4.05 9.89
C GLN A 250 1.33 5.27 10.33
N LEU A 251 0.47 5.79 9.46
CA LEU A 251 -0.48 6.86 9.80
C LEU A 251 -1.38 6.37 10.94
N GLU A 252 -1.27 6.98 12.11
CA GLU A 252 -2.17 6.68 13.23
C GLU A 252 -3.49 7.41 13.01
N ARG A 253 -4.59 6.65 12.96
CA ARG A 253 -5.93 7.24 13.01
C ARG A 253 -6.10 7.85 14.40
N HIS A 254 -6.02 9.18 14.48
CA HIS A 254 -6.78 9.88 15.50
C HIS A 254 -8.26 9.62 15.18
N GLY A 255 -8.99 9.01 16.12
CA GLY A 255 -10.44 9.19 16.13
C GLY A 255 -10.71 10.62 16.55
N ASP A 256 -11.69 11.27 15.91
CA ASP A 256 -12.18 12.54 16.41
C ASP A 256 -12.64 12.34 17.86
N GLY A 257 -12.02 13.10 18.77
CA GLY A 257 -12.57 13.31 20.09
C GLY A 257 -13.82 14.15 19.91
N GLY A 258 -14.98 13.51 19.79
CA GLY A 258 -16.24 14.22 19.85
C GLY A 258 -16.39 14.80 21.26
N ASP A 259 -16.26 16.12 21.37
CA ASP A 259 -16.51 16.83 22.62
C ASP A 259 -17.96 16.58 23.05
N SER A 260 -18.10 15.90 24.18
CA SER A 260 -19.40 15.68 24.81
C SER A 260 -19.93 17.00 25.35
N ILE A 261 -20.90 17.60 24.67
CA ILE A 261 -21.64 18.75 25.20
C ILE A 261 -22.45 18.28 26.40
N GLU A 262 -22.00 18.60 27.61
CA GLU A 262 -22.78 18.42 28.83
C GLU A 262 -23.98 19.37 28.82
N SER A 263 -25.16 18.85 28.47
CA SER A 263 -26.43 19.54 28.66
C SER A 263 -26.79 19.53 30.15
N SER A 264 -26.32 20.53 30.90
CA SER A 264 -26.72 20.73 32.29
C SER A 264 -28.14 21.32 32.33
N SER A 265 -29.13 20.48 32.61
CA SER A 265 -30.51 20.92 32.84
C SER A 265 -30.69 21.44 34.27
N LYS A 266 -31.39 22.57 34.40
CA LYS A 266 -32.11 22.99 35.61
C LYS A 266 -33.60 22.76 35.41
#